data_AF-A0A8W8MFB0-F1
#
_entry.id   AF-A0A8W8MFB0-F1
#
_cell.length_a   1.000
_cell.length_b   1.000
_cell.length_c   1.000
_cell.angle_alpha   90.00
_cell.angle_beta   90.00
_cell.angle_gamma   90.00
#
_symmetry.space_group_name_H-M   'P 1'
#
loop_
_entity.id
_entity.type
_entity.pdbx_description
1 polymer ?
#
loop_
_entity_poly.entity_id
_entity_poly.type
_entity_poly.pdbx_seq_one_letter_code
_entity_poly.pdbx_strand_id
1 'polypeptide(L)'
;QVRISHLRRQFQRDYDQTFTEEIFIVSHRFVSQGIPIYKIKDMMNDPIQGSFYASELQKVSKDEQIQWRTEKIIRKRKVRGKPEVLVRWLGWPKKFDSWIPEVDVKNI
;
A
#
# COMPACT_ATOMS: atom_id res chain seq x y z
N GLN A 1 -3.16 -4.14 9.83
CA GLN A 1 -2.94 -3.59 8.49
C GLN A 1 -3.26 -4.69 7.49
N VAL A 2 -3.87 -4.32 6.37
CA VAL A 2 -4.33 -5.27 5.34
C VAL A 2 -4.01 -4.74 3.94
N ARG A 3 -3.76 -5.63 2.99
CA ARG A 3 -3.81 -5.35 1.55
C ARG A 3 -5.14 -5.85 1.00
N ILE A 4 -5.62 -5.22 -0.07
CA ILE A 4 -6.84 -5.66 -0.76
C ILE A 4 -6.47 -6.40 -2.04
N SER A 5 -7.25 -7.42 -2.40
CA SER A 5 -7.09 -8.07 -3.69
C SER A 5 -7.39 -7.11 -4.83
N HIS A 6 -6.63 -7.16 -5.93
CA HIS A 6 -6.99 -6.45 -7.15
C HIS A 6 -8.39 -6.91 -7.59
N LEU A 7 -9.22 -5.96 -8.04
CA LEU A 7 -10.51 -6.30 -8.65
C LEU A 7 -10.20 -7.24 -9.82
N ARG A 8 -10.64 -8.51 -9.74
CA ARG A 8 -10.38 -9.52 -10.79
C ARG A 8 -10.87 -8.95 -12.12
N ARG A 9 -9.94 -8.55 -12.98
CA ARG A 9 -10.24 -8.25 -14.38
C ARG A 9 -10.45 -9.58 -15.10
N GLN A 10 -11.30 -9.58 -16.12
CA GLN A 10 -11.71 -10.76 -16.89
C GLN A 10 -10.55 -11.58 -17.51
N PHE A 11 -9.30 -11.08 -17.47
CA PHE A 11 -8.10 -11.70 -18.04
C PHE A 11 -6.90 -11.78 -17.09
N GLN A 12 -7.10 -11.72 -15.76
CA GLN A 12 -5.99 -11.82 -14.80
C GLN A 12 -5.45 -13.25 -14.77
N ARG A 13 -4.14 -13.42 -15.01
CA ARG A 13 -3.45 -14.73 -14.99
C ARG A 13 -2.88 -14.98 -13.60
N ASP A 14 -2.68 -16.25 -13.22
CA ASP A 14 -2.25 -16.63 -11.85
C ASP A 14 -0.88 -16.05 -11.42
N TYR A 15 -0.04 -15.61 -12.37
CA TYR A 15 1.23 -14.94 -12.05
C TYR A 15 1.11 -13.42 -11.87
N ASP A 16 -0.07 -12.83 -12.11
CA ASP A 16 -0.31 -11.41 -11.87
C ASP A 16 -0.48 -11.16 -10.37
N GLN A 17 0.10 -10.07 -9.85
CA GLN A 17 -0.01 -9.72 -8.42
C GLN A 17 -1.48 -9.69 -7.97
N THR A 18 -1.84 -10.56 -7.05
CA THR A 18 -3.24 -10.71 -6.59
C THR A 18 -3.68 -9.61 -5.64
N PHE A 19 -2.73 -8.93 -4.96
CA PHE A 19 -3.00 -7.88 -3.98
C PHE A 19 -2.34 -6.56 -4.34
N THR A 20 -2.94 -5.45 -3.91
CA THR A 20 -2.38 -4.10 -4.07
C THR A 20 -1.13 -3.92 -3.21
N GLU A 21 -0.20 -3.09 -3.68
CA GLU A 21 0.97 -2.70 -2.86
C GLU A 21 0.58 -1.76 -1.71
N GLU A 22 -0.50 -0.99 -1.88
CA GLU A 22 -1.10 -0.11 -0.86
C GLU A 22 -1.59 -0.89 0.37
N ILE A 23 -1.30 -0.35 1.55
CA ILE A 23 -1.74 -0.90 2.84
C ILE A 23 -2.86 -0.05 3.42
N PHE A 24 -3.90 -0.75 3.87
CA PHE A 24 -5.07 -0.18 4.50
C PHE A 24 -5.17 -0.60 5.97
N ILE A 25 -5.94 0.19 6.71
CA ILE A 25 -6.29 -0.06 8.11
C ILE A 25 -7.76 -0.46 8.14
N VAL A 26 -8.07 -1.57 8.81
CA VAL A 26 -9.46 -1.96 9.08
C VAL A 26 -10.04 -0.94 10.06
N SER A 27 -11.10 -0.23 9.65
CA SER A 27 -11.79 0.77 10.46
C SER A 27 -12.95 0.15 11.23
N HIS A 28 -13.75 -0.69 10.58
CA HIS A 28 -14.89 -1.36 11.19
C HIS A 28 -14.98 -2.82 10.72
N ARG A 29 -15.49 -3.67 11.61
CA ARG A 29 -15.83 -5.06 11.32
C ARG A 29 -17.26 -5.29 11.78
N PHE A 30 -18.07 -5.90 10.93
CA PHE A 30 -19.43 -6.30 11.26
C PHE A 30 -19.77 -7.62 10.55
N VAL A 31 -20.91 -8.19 10.90
CA VAL A 31 -21.40 -9.43 10.32
C VAL A 31 -22.76 -9.15 9.70
N SER A 32 -22.95 -9.57 8.46
CA SER A 32 -24.25 -9.52 7.78
C SER A 32 -24.60 -10.91 7.27
N GLN A 33 -25.77 -11.43 7.62
CA GLN A 33 -26.22 -12.78 7.24
C GLN A 33 -25.20 -13.88 7.59
N GLY A 34 -24.47 -13.75 8.72
CA GLY A 34 -23.43 -14.68 9.13
C GLY A 34 -22.07 -14.51 8.43
N ILE A 35 -21.97 -13.58 7.48
CA ILE A 35 -20.75 -13.32 6.70
C ILE A 35 -19.99 -12.13 7.30
N PRO A 36 -18.68 -12.27 7.61
CA PRO A 36 -17.88 -11.17 8.13
C PRO A 36 -17.53 -10.17 7.03
N ILE A 37 -17.85 -8.90 7.29
CA ILE A 37 -17.64 -7.77 6.39
C ILE A 37 -16.80 -6.71 7.10
N TYR A 38 -15.91 -6.08 6.33
CA TYR A 38 -14.92 -5.12 6.82
C TYR A 38 -15.03 -3.81 6.05
N LYS A 39 -14.97 -2.70 6.77
CA LYS A 39 -14.64 -1.39 6.21
C LYS A 39 -13.19 -1.09 6.46
N ILE A 40 -12.56 -0.46 5.49
CA ILE A 40 -11.15 -0.08 5.55
C ILE A 40 -11.00 1.41 5.29
N LYS A 41 -9.89 1.95 5.74
CA LYS A 41 -9.43 3.32 5.47
C LYS A 41 -7.95 3.26 5.10
N ASP A 42 -7.47 4.27 4.42
CA ASP A 42 -6.06 4.38 4.10
C ASP A 42 -5.21 4.78 5.32
N MET A 43 -3.91 4.97 5.10
CA MET A 43 -2.95 5.40 6.13
C MET A 43 -3.12 6.86 6.56
N MET A 44 -3.84 7.69 5.80
CA MET A 44 -4.18 9.08 6.13
C MET A 44 -5.56 9.22 6.79
N ASN A 45 -6.20 8.11 7.15
CA ASN A 45 -7.57 8.02 7.67
C ASN A 45 -8.69 8.35 6.67
N ASP A 46 -8.40 8.41 5.37
CA ASP A 46 -9.43 8.54 4.34
C ASP A 46 -10.19 7.21 4.21
N PRO A 47 -11.52 7.19 4.41
CA PRO A 47 -12.30 5.97 4.29
C PRO A 47 -12.38 5.51 2.83
N ILE A 48 -12.13 4.23 2.59
CA ILE A 48 -12.32 3.64 1.27
C ILE A 48 -13.80 3.31 1.07
N GLN A 49 -14.34 3.74 -0.06
CA GLN A 49 -15.72 3.45 -0.45
C GLN A 49 -15.89 1.96 -0.68
N GLY A 50 -16.94 1.37 -0.10
CA GLY A 50 -17.27 -0.04 -0.24
C GLY A 50 -17.14 -0.84 1.05
N SER A 51 -17.21 -2.15 0.92
CA SER A 51 -17.09 -3.12 2.00
C SER A 51 -16.43 -4.37 1.46
N PHE A 52 -15.58 -4.99 2.26
CA PHE A 52 -14.71 -6.08 1.85
C PHE A 52 -14.98 -7.33 2.66
N TYR A 53 -14.93 -8.48 2.01
CA TYR A 53 -14.98 -9.77 2.69
C TYR A 53 -13.60 -10.17 3.21
N ALA A 54 -13.56 -11.11 4.17
CA ALA A 54 -12.30 -11.63 4.70
C ALA A 54 -11.38 -12.21 3.60
N SER A 55 -11.96 -12.83 2.56
CA SER A 55 -11.24 -13.40 1.43
C SER A 55 -10.54 -12.38 0.54
N GLU A 56 -10.98 -11.11 0.58
CA GLU A 56 -10.42 -10.01 -0.21
C GLU A 56 -9.31 -9.27 0.56
N LEU A 57 -9.11 -9.61 1.84
CA LEU A 57 -8.15 -8.95 2.72
C LEU A 57 -6.98 -9.87 3.05
N GLN A 58 -5.77 -9.44 2.70
CA GLN A 58 -4.55 -10.08 3.17
C GLN A 58 -4.00 -9.32 4.38
N LYS A 59 -3.85 -10.00 5.51
CA LYS A 59 -3.20 -9.41 6.69
C LYS A 59 -1.71 -9.17 6.41
N VAL A 60 -1.24 -7.96 6.69
CA VAL A 60 0.18 -7.61 6.62
C VAL A 60 0.76 -7.61 8.04
N SER A 61 1.81 -8.41 8.25
CA SER A 61 2.62 -8.37 9.46
C SER A 61 3.55 -7.16 9.43
N LYS A 62 3.67 -6.47 10.57
CA LYS A 62 4.62 -5.36 10.76
C LYS A 62 6.00 -5.93 11.08
N ASP A 63 6.58 -6.71 10.19
CA ASP A 63 8.00 -6.99 10.32
C ASP A 63 8.75 -5.69 9.99
N GLU A 64 9.75 -5.32 10.79
CA GLU A 64 10.49 -4.05 10.66
C GLU A 64 11.26 -3.92 9.32
N GLN A 65 11.22 -4.95 8.47
CA GLN A 65 11.91 -5.02 7.19
C GLN A 65 10.95 -5.03 5.98
N ILE A 66 9.80 -4.35 6.05
CA ILE A 66 8.96 -4.18 4.86
C ILE A 66 9.74 -3.33 3.85
N GLN A 67 10.25 -3.98 2.80
CA GLN A 67 10.88 -3.33 1.66
C GLN A 67 9.78 -2.80 0.73
N TRP A 68 9.71 -1.48 0.59
CA TRP A 68 8.79 -0.82 -0.33
C TRP A 68 9.41 -0.73 -1.71
N ARG A 69 8.64 -1.07 -2.75
CA ARG A 69 9.09 -0.95 -4.12
C ARG A 69 8.98 0.50 -4.59
N THR A 70 10.09 1.02 -5.11
CA THR A 70 10.14 2.34 -5.74
C THR A 70 9.61 2.25 -7.16
N GLU A 71 8.67 3.12 -7.53
CA GLU A 71 8.27 3.31 -8.93
C GLU A 71 9.29 4.19 -9.65
N LYS A 72 9.59 5.36 -9.06
CA LYS A 72 10.56 6.31 -9.61
C LYS A 72 11.03 7.33 -8.60
N ILE A 73 12.22 7.86 -8.83
CA ILE A 73 12.72 9.05 -8.14
C ILE A 73 12.21 10.28 -8.91
N ILE A 74 11.46 11.14 -8.22
CA ILE A 74 10.82 12.32 -8.82
C ILE A 74 11.73 13.55 -8.73
N ARG A 75 12.40 13.73 -7.59
CA ARG A 75 13.29 14.86 -7.31
C ARG A 75 14.45 14.44 -6.43
N LYS A 76 15.54 15.21 -6.50
CA LYS A 76 16.66 15.14 -5.57
C LYS A 76 16.83 16.50 -4.90
N ARG A 77 17.18 16.52 -3.62
CA ARG A 77 17.52 17.74 -2.87
C ARG A 77 18.67 17.46 -1.91
N LYS A 78 19.28 18.53 -1.39
CA LYS A 78 20.29 18.45 -0.34
C LYS A 78 19.83 19.27 0.86
N VAL A 79 19.60 18.61 2.00
CA VAL A 79 19.17 19.26 3.25
C VAL A 79 20.29 19.13 4.26
N ARG A 80 20.81 20.27 4.76
CA ARG A 80 21.89 20.30 5.76
C ARG A 80 23.09 19.41 5.39
N GLY A 81 23.47 19.41 4.12
CA GLY A 81 24.59 18.61 3.63
C GLY A 81 24.23 17.16 3.23
N LYS A 82 23.07 16.65 3.61
CA LYS A 82 22.64 15.26 3.33
C LYS A 82 21.79 15.18 2.06
N PRO A 83 22.10 14.28 1.11
CA PRO A 83 21.29 14.08 -0.08
C PRO A 83 20.02 13.31 0.26
N GLU A 84 18.89 13.82 -0.20
CA GLU A 84 17.56 13.21 -0.08
C GLU A 84 16.90 13.13 -1.46
N VAL A 85 16.08 12.10 -1.65
CA VAL A 85 15.35 11.86 -2.89
C VAL A 85 13.87 11.69 -2.62
N LEU A 86 13.04 12.33 -3.44
CA LEU A 86 11.58 12.20 -3.38
C LEU A 86 11.18 10.98 -4.20
N VAL A 87 10.62 9.98 -3.52
CA VAL A 87 10.29 8.69 -4.10
C VAL A 87 8.78 8.59 -4.35
N ARG A 88 8.42 8.20 -5.57
CA ARG A 88 7.10 7.65 -5.91
C ARG A 88 7.12 6.16 -5.59
N TRP A 89 6.25 5.70 -4.70
CA TRP A 89 6.16 4.28 -4.37
C TRP A 89 5.28 3.55 -5.38
N LEU A 90 5.68 2.34 -5.77
CA LEU A 90 4.96 1.52 -6.73
C LEU A 90 3.60 1.13 -6.18
N GLY A 91 2.54 1.44 -6.91
CA GLY A 91 1.16 1.11 -6.52
C GLY A 91 0.59 1.96 -5.38
N TRP A 92 1.25 3.08 -5.02
CA TRP A 92 0.74 4.03 -4.04
C TRP A 92 0.34 5.37 -4.69
N PRO A 93 -0.71 6.03 -4.18
CA PRO A 93 -1.08 7.38 -4.62
C PRO A 93 0.03 8.41 -4.38
N LYS A 94 0.09 9.45 -5.24
CA LYS A 94 1.09 10.54 -5.16
C LYS A 94 1.14 11.28 -3.81
N LYS A 95 0.05 11.24 -3.03
CA LYS A 95 -0.02 11.85 -1.70
C LYS A 95 0.91 11.17 -0.68
N PHE A 96 1.41 9.97 -1.00
CA PHE A 96 2.38 9.22 -0.19
C PHE A 96 3.82 9.37 -0.70
N ASP A 97 4.07 10.27 -1.66
CA ASP A 97 5.43 10.57 -2.11
C ASP A 97 6.26 11.08 -0.92
N SER A 98 7.37 10.42 -0.63
CA SER A 98 8.17 10.67 0.58
C SER A 98 9.61 11.02 0.25
N TRP A 99 10.18 11.96 1.01
CA TRP A 99 11.62 12.23 0.99
C TRP A 99 12.32 11.19 1.85
N ILE A 100 13.24 10.44 1.24
CA ILE A 100 14.10 9.49 1.95
C ILE A 100 15.57 9.81 1.69
N PRO A 101 16.47 9.45 2.60
CA PRO A 101 17.91 9.53 2.36
C PRO A 101 18.30 8.77 1.09
N GLU A 102 19.18 9.33 0.25
CA GLU A 102 19.65 8.65 -0.97
C GLU A 102 20.34 7.31 -0.66
N VAL A 103 20.91 7.17 0.55
CA VAL A 103 21.55 5.94 1.02
C VAL A 103 20.59 4.76 1.23
N ASP A 104 19.31 5.05 1.49
CA ASP A 104 18.29 4.02 1.73
C ASP A 104 17.68 3.50 0.42
N VAL A 105 17.97 4.15 -0.72
CA VAL A 105 17.54 3.70 -2.03
C VAL A 105 18.48 2.64 -2.56
N LYS A 106 18.00 1.39 -2.64
CA LYS A 106 18.66 0.34 -3.40
C LYS A 106 18.28 0.46 -4.87
N ASN A 107 19.23 0.85 -5.71
CA ASN A 107 19.11 0.62 -7.16
C ASN A 107 19.34 -0.87 -7.40
N ILE A 108 18.33 -1.57 -7.94
CA ILE A 108 18.41 -2.96 -8.39
C ILE A 108 18.45 -2.94 -9.91
#